data_AF-X1VEN3-F1
#
_entry.id   AF-X1VEN3-F1
#
_cell.length_a   1.000
_cell.length_b   1.000
_cell.length_c   1.000
_cell.angle_alpha   90.00
_cell.angle_beta   90.00
_cell.angle_gamma   90.00
#
_symmetry.space_group_name_H-M   'P 1'
#
loop_
_entity.id
_entity.type
_entity.pdbx_description
1 polymer ?
#
loop_
_entity_poly.entity_id
_entity_poly.type
_entity_poly.pdbx_seq_one_letter_code
_entity_poly.pdbx_strand_id
1 'polypeptide(L)' 'MPKYRRVARQEFPSTDPARRGAIDVMYVYVDERFQTVSIRFPLEQDSPEKVREELRKKSEAAAAGGQEEVDI' A
#
# COMPACT_ATOMS: atom_id res chain seq x y z
N MET A 1 -17.13 -6.80 -1.97
CA MET A 1 -15.90 -6.05 -1.62
C MET A 1 -14.71 -6.95 -1.92
N PRO A 2 -13.68 -6.45 -2.61
CA PRO A 2 -12.47 -7.23 -2.88
C PRO A 2 -11.85 -7.71 -1.57
N LYS A 3 -11.39 -8.96 -1.55
CA LYS A 3 -10.70 -9.55 -0.41
C LYS A 3 -9.19 -9.36 -0.57
N TYR A 4 -8.54 -8.88 0.47
CA TYR A 4 -7.09 -8.68 0.51
C TYR A 4 -6.45 -9.56 1.58
N ARG A 5 -5.38 -10.27 1.21
CA ARG A 5 -4.54 -11.03 2.12
C ARG A 5 -3.24 -10.26 2.35
N ARG A 6 -2.92 -9.95 3.61
CA ARG A 6 -1.64 -9.34 3.96
C ARG A 6 -0.52 -10.35 3.74
N VAL A 7 0.48 -9.97 2.94
CA VAL A 7 1.68 -10.77 2.67
C VAL A 7 2.84 -10.30 3.55
N ALA A 8 3.00 -8.98 3.71
CA ALA A 8 4.08 -8.41 4.51
C ALA A 8 3.65 -7.14 5.24
N ARG A 9 4.33 -6.88 6.35
CA ARG A 9 4.41 -5.58 7.03
C ARG A 9 5.88 -5.34 7.34
N GLN A 10 6.40 -4.19 6.93
CA GLN A 10 7.79 -3.83 7.15
C GLN A 10 7.90 -2.38 7.61
N GLU A 11 8.73 -2.16 8.63
CA GLU A 11 9.13 -0.83 9.08
C GLU A 11 10.52 -0.51 8.53
N PHE A 12 10.74 0.73 8.11
CA PHE A 12 12.01 1.19 7.58
C PHE A 12 12.20 2.69 7.83
N PRO A 13 13.45 3.17 7.87
CA PRO A 13 13.71 4.60 7.99
C PRO A 13 13.02 5.38 6.87
N SER A 14 12.35 6.48 7.22
CA SER A 14 11.72 7.36 6.24
C SER A 14 12.72 7.82 5.19
N THR A 15 12.33 7.75 3.92
CA THR A 15 13.12 8.28 2.80
C THR A 15 12.88 9.77 2.56
N ASP A 16 11.92 10.37 3.27
CA ASP A 16 11.60 11.79 3.18
C ASP A 16 12.62 12.63 3.97
N PRO A 17 13.37 13.55 3.32
CA PRO A 17 14.33 14.42 3.99
C PRO A 17 13.74 15.27 5.12
N ALA A 18 12.46 15.67 5.01
CA ALA A 18 11.77 16.45 6.03
C ALA A 18 11.45 15.63 7.30
N ARG A 19 11.54 14.30 7.19
CA ARG A 19 11.22 13.34 8.26
C ARG A 19 12.44 12.51 8.65
N ARG A 20 13.61 13.14 8.67
CA ARG A 20 14.86 12.48 9.06
C ARG A 20 14.74 11.88 10.47
N GLY A 21 15.05 10.60 10.59
CA GLY A 21 14.94 9.85 11.86
C GLY A 21 13.54 9.31 12.17
N ALA A 22 12.53 9.63 11.37
CA ALA A 22 11.22 9.00 11.46
C ALA A 22 11.20 7.62 10.79
N ILE A 23 10.19 6.83 11.12
CA ILE A 23 9.96 5.50 10.55
C ILE A 23 8.74 5.53 9.64
N ASP A 24 8.83 4.86 8.50
CA ASP A 24 7.70 4.53 7.65
C ASP A 24 7.31 3.07 7.87
N VAL A 25 6.03 2.76 7.68
CA VAL A 25 5.53 1.40 7.59
C VAL A 25 5.00 1.14 6.19
N MET A 26 5.35 -0.03 5.65
CA MET A 26 4.81 -0.54 4.40
C MET A 26 4.02 -1.82 4.66
N TYR A 27 2.84 -1.87 4.05
CA TYR A 27 2.00 -3.04 3.98
C TYR A 27 1.94 -3.54 2.54
N VAL A 28 2.09 -4.85 2.37
CA VAL A 28 1.93 -5.53 1.08
C VAL A 28 0.73 -6.45 1.19
N TYR A 29 -0.24 -6.25 0.31
CA TYR A 29 -1.44 -7.07 0.18
C TYR A 29 -1.49 -7.71 -1.19
N VAL A 30 -2.14 -8.86 -1.27
CA VAL A 30 -2.50 -9.52 -2.52
C VAL A 30 -4.01 -9.70 -2.54
N ASP A 31 -4.65 -9.32 -3.64
CA ASP A 31 -6.08 -9.50 -3.84
C ASP A 31 -6.44 -10.88 -4.42
N GLU A 32 -7.73 -11.12 -4.64
CA GLU A 32 -8.24 -12.37 -5.21
C GLU A 32 -7.85 -12.62 -6.67
N ARG A 33 -7.34 -11.58 -7.36
CA ARG A 33 -6.83 -11.65 -8.74
C ARG A 33 -5.29 -11.74 -8.76
N PHE A 34 -4.67 -12.00 -7.62
CA PHE A 34 -3.23 -12.02 -7.43
C PHE A 34 -2.53 -10.68 -7.71
N GLN A 35 -3.26 -9.57 -7.74
CA GLN A 35 -2.67 -8.23 -7.87
C GLN A 35 -2.07 -7.81 -6.54
N THR A 36 -0.84 -7.30 -6.61
CA THR A 36 -0.13 -6.82 -5.43
C THR A 36 -0.44 -5.34 -5.19
N VAL A 37 -0.87 -5.01 -3.98
CA VAL A 37 -1.14 -3.65 -3.54
C VAL A 37 -0.19 -3.31 -2.40
N SER A 38 0.66 -2.30 -2.65
CA SER A 38 1.60 -1.78 -1.66
C SER A 38 1.14 -0.44 -1.13
N ILE A 39 1.10 -0.30 0.19
CA ILE A 39 0.71 0.91 0.91
C ILE A 39 1.85 1.31 1.82
N ARG A 40 2.19 2.60 1.82
CA ARG A 40 3.25 3.17 2.67
C ARG A 40 2.74 4.46 3.30
N PHE A 41 2.99 4.62 4.59
CA PHE A 41 2.73 5.85 5.32
C PHE A 41 3.62 5.93 6.58
N PRO A 42 3.72 7.10 7.24
CA PRO A 42 4.48 7.25 8.48
C PRO A 42 3.98 6.30 9.57
N LEU A 43 4.89 5.74 10.37
CA LEU A 43 4.54 4.81 11.45
C LEU A 43 3.55 5.42 12.45
N GLU A 44 3.60 6.73 12.66
CA GLU A 44 2.69 7.47 13.54
C GLU A 44 1.24 7.45 13.06
N GLN A 45 1.00 7.10 11.79
CA GLN A 45 -0.33 6.94 11.20
C GLN A 45 -0.76 5.48 11.11
N ASP A 46 0.00 4.54 11.68
CA ASP A 46 -0.30 3.11 11.60
C ASP A 46 -1.55 2.74 12.40
N SER A 47 -2.67 2.65 11.70
CA SER A 47 -3.93 2.15 12.24
C SER A 47 -4.65 1.24 11.24
N PRO A 48 -5.44 0.27 11.73
CA PRO A 48 -6.29 -0.56 10.88
C PRO A 48 -7.22 0.26 9.98
N GLU A 49 -7.73 1.39 10.49
CA GLU A 49 -8.60 2.32 9.75
C GLU A 49 -7.84 2.96 8.60
N LYS A 50 -6.61 3.44 8.84
CA LYS A 50 -5.77 4.06 7.83
C LYS A 50 -5.39 3.09 6.73
N VAL A 51 -5.02 1.86 7.09
CA VAL A 51 -4.72 0.79 6.11
C VAL A 51 -5.94 0.51 5.23
N ARG A 52 -7.14 0.39 5.82
CA ARG A 52 -8.37 0.15 5.07
C ARG A 52 -8.73 1.31 4.13
N GLU A 53 -8.52 2.54 4.58
CA GLU A 53 -8.73 3.75 3.78
C GLU A 53 -7.81 3.74 2.54
N GLU A 54 -6.52 3.51 2.73
CA GLU A 54 -5.54 3.50 1.66
C GLU A 54 -5.73 2.31 0.69
N LEU A 55 -6.13 1.13 1.19
CA LEU A 55 -6.53 0.00 0.34
C LEU A 55 -7.73 0.37 -0.54
N ARG A 56 -8.74 1.05 0.02
CA ARG A 56 -9.92 1.48 -0.74
C ARG A 56 -9.53 2.45 -1.86
N LYS A 57 -8.76 3.49 -1.55
CA LYS A 57 -8.29 4.48 -2.53
C LYS A 57 -7.52 3.82 -3.68
N LYS A 58 -6.61 2.90 -3.37
CA LYS A 58 -5.84 2.17 -4.40
C LYS A 58 -6.73 1.24 -5.24
N SER A 59 -7.71 0.59 -4.63
CA SER A 59 -8.69 -0.24 -5.33
C SER A 59 -9.51 0.58 -6.32
N GLU A 60 -9.94 1.78 -5.93
CA GLU A 60 -10.72 2.69 -6.77
C GLU A 60 -9.85 3.25 -7.91
N ALA A 61 -8.61 3.64 -7.61
CA ALA A 61 -7.66 4.10 -8.62
C ALA A 61 -7.31 3.01 -9.65
N ALA A 62 -7.11 1.76 -9.21
CA ALA A 62 -6.86 0.63 -10.11
C ALA A 62 -8.07 0.27 -10.98
N ALA A 63 -9.29 0.55 -10.52
CA ALA A 63 -10.49 0.39 -11.36
C ALA A 63 -10.61 1.50 -12.43
N ALA A 64 -10.03 2.68 -12.17
CA ALA A 64 -10.06 3.82 -13.08
C ALA A 64 -8.89 3.85 -14.08
N GLY A 65 -7.70 3.41 -13.65
CA GLY A 65 -6.52 3.28 -14.50
C GLY A 65 -6.52 1.93 -15.21
N GLY A 66 -6.66 1.93 -16.53
CA GLY A 66 -6.58 0.71 -17.33
C GLY A 66 -5.24 -0.03 -17.15
N GLN A 67 -5.19 -1.29 -17.57
CA GLN A 67 -3.95 -2.06 -17.60
C GLN A 67 -3.13 -1.65 -18.83
N GLU A 68 -1.86 -1.35 -18.62
CA GLU A 68 -0.87 -1.21 -19.70
C GLU A 68 -0.09 -2.52 -19.78
N GLU A 69 -0.14 -3.18 -20.93
CA GLU A 69 0.62 -4.39 -21.22
C GLU A 69 1.90 -3.98 -21.95
N VAL A 70 3.04 -4.44 -21.44
CA VAL A 70 4.36 -4.16 -22.02
C VAL A 70 5.00 -5.50 -22.37
N ASP A 71 5.22 -5.73 -23.65
CA ASP A 71 5.99 -6.88 -24.13
C ASP A 71 7.50 -6.64 -23.88
N ILE A 72 8.20 -7.67 -23.39
CA ILE A 72 9.66 -7.66 -23.12
C ILE A 72 10.38 -8.52 -24.16
#